data_AF-A0A100HKW2-F1
#
_entry.id   AF-A0A100HKW2-F1
#
_cell.length_a   1.000
_cell.length_b   1.000
_cell.length_c   1.000
_cell.angle_alpha   90.00
_cell.angle_beta   90.00
_cell.angle_gamma   90.00
#
_symmetry.space_group_name_H-M   'P 1'
#
loop_
_entity.id
_entity.type
_entity.pdbx_description
1 polymer ?
#
loop_
_entity_poly.entity_id
_entity_poly.type
_entity_poly.pdbx_seq_one_letter_code
_entity_poly.pdbx_strand_id
1 'polypeptide(L)'
;MLGAMGCDIHEYYEMRRNGVWEPADLNPMPDTSGMSLEEEDRIFEAHWGHPLELGRDYDLFALLAGVRNTIEIEPITAPRGVPGDLSAALQAAWAEAEVWCHHPSWLTLDELLRFDWDQPLRDLDLSEVSVKRRLERDVRTYRDLGQATGLLSRVVPYLQTQVADPADLRLVFWFDN
;
A
#
# COMPACT_ATOMS: atom_id res chain seq x y z
N MET A 1 25.90 -12.51 -12.31
CA MET A 1 24.97 -12.52 -11.17
C MET A 1 23.93 -11.47 -11.45
N LEU A 2 22.73 -11.87 -11.91
CA LEU A 2 21.58 -10.97 -11.94
C LEU A 2 21.13 -10.86 -10.50
N GLY A 3 21.55 -9.79 -9.80
CA GLY A 3 20.90 -9.43 -8.55
C GLY A 3 19.43 -9.21 -8.87
N ALA A 4 18.53 -9.81 -8.10
CA ALA A 4 17.13 -9.44 -8.16
C ALA A 4 17.06 -7.93 -7.88
N MET A 5 16.84 -7.12 -8.91
CA MET A 5 16.53 -5.71 -8.75
C MET A 5 15.25 -5.65 -7.92
N GLY A 6 15.29 -4.94 -6.79
CA GLY A 6 14.11 -4.75 -5.96
C GLY A 6 13.13 -3.83 -6.69
N CYS A 7 11.84 -4.10 -6.56
CA CYS A 7 10.76 -3.27 -7.07
C CYS A 7 10.34 -2.31 -5.96
N ASP A 8 10.59 -1.02 -6.14
CA ASP A 8 10.11 0.03 -5.24
C ASP A 8 8.62 0.25 -5.48
N ILE A 9 7.97 0.58 -4.39
CA ILE A 9 6.54 0.82 -4.35
C ILE A 9 6.38 2.30 -4.03
N HIS A 10 5.69 3.00 -4.93
CA HIS A 10 5.37 4.40 -4.77
C HIS A 10 3.93 4.51 -4.32
N GLU A 11 3.74 4.88 -3.05
CA GLU A 11 2.44 4.99 -2.42
C GLU A 11 2.10 6.47 -2.18
N TYR A 12 0.86 6.83 -2.49
CA TYR A 12 0.32 8.16 -2.29
C TYR A 12 -1.08 8.07 -1.71
N TYR A 13 -1.47 9.09 -0.96
CA TYR A 13 -2.81 9.21 -0.43
C TYR A 13 -3.46 10.47 -0.99
N GLU A 14 -4.74 10.39 -1.29
CA GLU A 14 -5.55 11.56 -1.62
C GLU A 14 -6.78 11.59 -0.73
N MET A 15 -7.17 12.81 -0.36
CA MET A 15 -8.42 13.07 0.34
C MET A 15 -9.32 13.95 -0.50
N ARG A 16 -10.61 13.60 -0.54
CA ARG A 16 -11.61 14.41 -1.22
C ARG A 16 -12.08 15.53 -0.30
N ARG A 17 -11.86 16.77 -0.72
CA ARG A 17 -12.27 17.98 0.00
C ARG A 17 -13.05 18.86 -0.95
N ASN A 18 -14.25 19.28 -0.54
CA ASN A 18 -15.15 20.09 -1.37
C ASN A 18 -15.40 19.48 -2.77
N GLY A 19 -15.44 18.14 -2.86
CA GLY A 19 -15.67 17.42 -4.12
C GLY A 19 -14.45 17.24 -5.02
N VAL A 20 -13.25 17.66 -4.59
CA VAL A 20 -12.00 17.55 -5.35
C VAL A 20 -10.99 16.70 -4.58
N TRP A 21 -10.25 15.83 -5.28
CA TRP A 21 -9.15 15.09 -4.68
C TRP A 21 -7.92 15.97 -4.52
N GLU A 22 -7.39 16.01 -3.30
CA GLU A 22 -6.16 16.70 -2.94
C GLU A 22 -5.15 15.68 -2.40
N PRO A 23 -3.84 15.84 -2.65
CA PRO A 23 -2.82 15.03 -1.99
C PRO A 23 -2.94 15.13 -0.48
N ALA A 24 -2.77 14.00 0.20
CA ALA A 24 -2.70 13.90 1.64
C ALA A 24 -1.32 13.38 2.04
N ASP A 25 -0.49 14.27 2.57
CA ASP A 25 0.81 13.91 3.14
C ASP A 25 0.61 13.42 4.58
N LEU A 26 0.41 12.11 4.73
CA LEU A 26 0.04 11.47 5.99
C LEU A 26 1.26 11.06 6.84
N ASN A 27 2.44 10.97 6.24
CA ASN A 27 3.69 10.70 6.92
C ASN A 27 4.83 11.43 6.20
N PRO A 28 4.91 12.78 6.31
CA PRO A 28 5.94 13.55 5.63
C PRO A 28 7.33 13.14 6.12
N MET A 29 8.30 13.17 5.21
CA MET A 29 9.71 13.04 5.57
C MET A 29 10.06 14.13 6.62
N PRO A 30 10.61 13.76 7.78
CA PRO A 30 10.95 14.75 8.78
C PRO A 30 12.09 15.66 8.32
N ASP A 31 11.94 16.97 8.52
CA ASP A 31 13.06 17.91 8.40
C ASP A 31 13.84 17.95 9.72
N THR A 32 15.02 17.34 9.72
CA THR A 32 15.90 17.31 10.89
C THR A 32 17.05 18.31 10.81
N SER A 33 16.98 19.27 9.90
CA SER A 33 18.05 20.26 9.69
C SER A 33 18.37 21.01 10.99
N GLY A 34 19.61 20.88 11.45
CA GLY A 34 20.10 21.57 12.65
C GLY A 34 19.77 20.88 13.98
N MET A 35 19.26 19.65 13.95
CA MET A 35 19.03 18.84 15.14
C MET A 35 20.30 18.07 15.56
N SER A 36 20.32 17.57 16.79
CA SER A 36 21.34 16.62 17.24
C SER A 36 21.05 15.21 16.73
N LEU A 37 22.08 14.36 16.63
CA LEU A 37 21.93 12.95 16.21
C LEU A 37 20.90 12.19 17.06
N GLU A 38 20.80 12.46 18.36
CA GLU A 38 19.84 11.79 19.25
C GLU A 38 18.38 12.22 18.97
N GLU A 39 18.18 13.46 18.54
CA GLU A 39 16.87 13.95 18.12
C GLU A 39 16.50 13.40 16.74
N GLU A 40 17.47 13.35 15.82
CA GLU A 40 17.32 12.70 14.51
C GLU A 40 16.89 11.24 14.66
N ASP A 41 17.63 10.46 15.45
CA ASP A 41 17.36 9.04 15.66
C ASP A 41 15.93 8.79 16.18
N ARG A 42 15.48 9.58 17.17
CA ARG A 42 14.11 9.45 17.71
C ARG A 42 13.03 9.78 16.68
N ILE A 43 13.25 10.80 15.87
CA ILE A 43 12.30 11.25 14.86
C ILE A 43 12.20 10.21 13.75
N PHE A 44 13.33 9.69 13.27
CA PHE A 44 13.35 8.64 12.26
C PHE A 44 12.81 7.31 12.80
N GLU A 45 13.05 6.96 14.06
CA GLU A 45 12.44 5.79 14.70
C GLU A 45 10.90 5.91 14.70
N ALA A 46 10.36 7.08 15.04
CA ALA A 46 8.92 7.33 14.97
C ALA A 46 8.37 7.31 13.53
N HIS A 47 9.10 7.92 12.60
CA HIS A 47 8.73 7.98 11.18
C HIS A 47 8.69 6.57 10.57
N TRP A 48 9.72 5.75 10.77
CA TRP A 48 9.77 4.36 10.30
C TRP A 48 8.88 3.40 11.08
N GLY A 49 8.43 3.78 12.28
CA GLY A 49 7.41 3.07 13.04
C GLY A 49 5.97 3.41 12.62
N HIS A 50 5.76 4.39 11.74
CA HIS A 50 4.44 4.89 11.39
C HIS A 50 3.57 3.79 10.73
N PRO A 51 2.24 3.76 10.96
CA PRO A 51 1.36 2.72 10.41
C PRO A 51 1.38 2.57 8.88
N LEU A 52 1.70 3.65 8.17
CA LEU A 52 1.79 3.66 6.71
C LEU A 52 3.16 3.22 6.17
N GLU A 53 4.15 3.00 7.04
CA GLU A 53 5.44 2.42 6.64
C GLU A 53 5.32 0.91 6.54
N LEU A 54 4.95 0.46 5.34
CA LEU A 54 4.77 -0.95 4.99
C LEU A 54 6.00 -1.55 4.32
N GLY A 55 6.93 -0.69 3.89
CA GLY A 55 8.14 -1.12 3.18
C GLY A 55 7.80 -1.87 1.88
N ARG A 56 8.69 -2.77 1.47
CA ARG A 56 8.50 -3.57 0.24
C ARG A 56 7.69 -4.83 0.49
N ASP A 57 6.46 -4.69 0.98
CA ASP A 57 5.56 -5.82 1.24
C ASP A 57 4.87 -6.28 -0.05
N TYR A 58 5.50 -7.17 -0.81
CA TYR A 58 4.91 -7.68 -2.04
C TYR A 58 3.64 -8.51 -1.82
N ASP A 59 3.44 -9.11 -0.64
CA ASP A 59 2.22 -9.86 -0.34
C ASP A 59 1.03 -8.90 -0.15
N LEU A 60 1.28 -7.70 0.41
CA LEU A 60 0.31 -6.60 0.42
C LEU A 60 -0.10 -6.19 -1.00
N PHE A 61 0.85 -5.98 -1.91
CA PHE A 61 0.52 -5.52 -3.27
C PHE A 61 -0.02 -6.61 -4.18
N ALA A 62 0.32 -7.87 -3.89
CA ALA A 62 -0.38 -9.03 -4.42
C ALA A 62 -1.85 -9.00 -4.00
N LEU A 63 -2.12 -8.71 -2.73
CA LEU A 63 -3.49 -8.60 -2.20
C LEU A 63 -4.25 -7.42 -2.79
N LEU A 64 -3.66 -6.22 -2.84
CA LEU A 64 -4.35 -5.01 -3.31
C LEU A 64 -4.60 -5.04 -4.83
N ALA A 65 -3.59 -5.43 -5.61
CA ALA A 65 -3.60 -5.24 -7.07
C ALA A 65 -3.04 -6.42 -7.88
N GLY A 66 -2.67 -7.54 -7.26
CA GLY A 66 -2.11 -8.69 -7.96
C GLY A 66 -0.69 -8.47 -8.48
N VAL A 67 -0.01 -7.42 -8.01
CA VAL A 67 1.35 -7.08 -8.46
C VAL A 67 2.36 -7.90 -7.66
N ARG A 68 3.32 -8.53 -8.37
CA ARG A 68 4.30 -9.47 -7.78
C ARG A 68 3.63 -10.61 -6.98
N ASN A 69 2.44 -11.02 -7.43
CA ASN A 69 1.60 -12.04 -6.80
C ASN A 69 2.17 -13.46 -6.93
N THR A 70 3.25 -13.73 -6.20
CA THR A 70 3.89 -15.05 -6.14
C THR A 70 3.17 -16.06 -5.25
N ILE A 71 2.12 -15.61 -4.55
CA ILE A 71 1.25 -16.44 -3.72
C ILE A 71 -0.06 -16.81 -4.43
N GLU A 72 -0.23 -16.37 -5.68
CA GLU A 72 -1.34 -16.73 -6.60
C GLU A 72 -2.75 -16.46 -6.05
N ILE A 73 -2.92 -15.38 -5.29
CA ILE A 73 -4.24 -14.98 -4.76
C ILE A 73 -5.03 -14.15 -5.77
N GLU A 74 -6.36 -14.21 -5.71
CA GLU A 74 -7.18 -13.22 -6.42
C GLU A 74 -7.04 -11.86 -5.69
N PRO A 75 -6.65 -10.76 -6.37
CA PRO A 75 -6.51 -9.46 -5.73
C PRO A 75 -7.86 -8.81 -5.43
N ILE A 76 -7.88 -7.81 -4.54
CA ILE A 76 -9.09 -7.01 -4.27
C ILE A 76 -9.56 -6.29 -5.54
N THR A 77 -8.62 -5.77 -6.33
CA THR A 77 -8.89 -5.23 -7.67
C THR A 77 -7.75 -5.61 -8.61
N ALA A 78 -8.02 -5.80 -9.90
CA ALA A 78 -6.96 -5.77 -10.90
C ALA A 78 -6.38 -4.34 -11.00
N PRO A 79 -5.13 -4.16 -11.49
CA PRO A 79 -4.57 -2.85 -11.76
C PRO A 79 -5.46 -2.09 -12.75
N ARG A 80 -5.96 -0.93 -12.32
CA ARG A 80 -7.00 -0.19 -13.06
C ARG A 80 -6.53 1.16 -13.61
N GLY A 81 -5.23 1.39 -13.65
CA GLY A 81 -4.66 2.67 -14.07
C GLY A 81 -4.66 3.68 -12.93
N VAL A 82 -4.19 4.90 -13.24
CA VAL A 82 -4.43 6.05 -12.35
C VAL A 82 -5.90 6.47 -12.39
N PRO A 83 -6.44 7.05 -11.30
CA PRO A 83 -7.78 7.64 -11.32
C PRO A 83 -7.92 8.74 -12.38
N GLY A 84 -9.08 8.83 -13.04
CA GLY A 84 -9.34 9.88 -14.03
C GLY A 84 -9.48 11.29 -13.41
N ASP A 85 -9.72 11.36 -12.11
CA ASP A 85 -9.81 12.56 -11.28
C ASP A 85 -8.63 12.66 -10.30
N LEU A 86 -7.46 12.12 -10.69
CA LEU A 86 -6.21 12.26 -9.94
C LEU A 86 -5.89 13.75 -9.72
N SER A 87 -5.40 14.13 -8.55
CA SER A 87 -5.02 15.52 -8.27
C SER A 87 -3.89 15.99 -9.19
N ALA A 88 -3.82 17.30 -9.44
CA ALA A 88 -2.80 17.88 -10.32
C ALA A 88 -1.37 17.53 -9.89
N ALA A 89 -1.09 17.45 -8.59
CA ALA A 89 0.23 17.09 -8.08
C ALA A 89 0.59 15.63 -8.39
N LEU A 90 -0.35 14.69 -8.17
CA LEU A 90 -0.10 13.28 -8.49
C LEU A 90 -0.14 13.00 -10.00
N GLN A 91 -0.90 13.79 -10.79
CA GLN A 91 -0.81 13.74 -12.24
C GLN A 91 0.59 14.10 -12.74
N ALA A 92 1.20 15.15 -12.18
CA ALA A 92 2.58 15.51 -12.50
C ALA A 92 3.56 14.41 -12.09
N ALA A 93 3.42 13.86 -10.87
CA ALA A 93 4.26 12.76 -10.41
C ALA A 93 4.13 11.51 -11.30
N TRP A 94 2.91 11.15 -11.71
CA TRP A 94 2.69 10.04 -12.64
C TRP A 94 3.28 10.31 -14.03
N ALA A 95 3.12 11.52 -14.58
CA ALA A 95 3.67 11.86 -15.89
C ALA A 95 5.21 11.77 -15.94
N GLU A 96 5.88 12.00 -14.81
CA GLU A 96 7.31 11.73 -14.68
C GLU A 96 7.57 10.22 -14.56
N ALA A 97 6.83 9.54 -13.69
CA ALA A 97 7.05 8.14 -13.35
C ALA A 97 6.67 7.13 -14.46
N GLU A 98 5.71 7.45 -15.32
CA GLU A 98 5.08 6.49 -16.26
C GLU A 98 6.05 5.81 -17.22
N VAL A 99 7.22 6.42 -17.45
CA VAL A 99 8.26 5.91 -18.35
C VAL A 99 9.00 4.70 -17.75
N TRP A 100 9.10 4.62 -16.42
CA TRP A 100 9.84 3.56 -15.71
C TRP A 100 9.00 2.82 -14.66
N CYS A 101 7.80 3.29 -14.37
CA CYS A 101 6.86 2.64 -13.47
C CYS A 101 5.78 1.84 -14.22
N HIS A 102 5.17 0.88 -13.54
CA HIS A 102 4.18 -0.01 -14.09
C HIS A 102 3.04 -0.31 -13.11
N HIS A 103 1.96 -0.89 -13.63
CA HIS A 103 0.79 -1.33 -12.86
C HIS A 103 0.21 -0.27 -11.90
N PRO A 104 0.00 0.99 -12.33
CA PRO A 104 -0.68 1.97 -11.50
C PRO A 104 -2.08 1.48 -11.14
N SER A 105 -2.46 1.70 -9.89
CA SER A 105 -3.77 1.36 -9.37
C SER A 105 -4.11 2.25 -8.18
N TRP A 106 -5.32 2.08 -7.66
CA TRP A 106 -5.82 2.82 -6.51
C TRP A 106 -6.94 2.04 -5.85
N LEU A 107 -7.17 2.27 -4.55
CA LEU A 107 -8.35 1.81 -3.80
C LEU A 107 -8.82 2.90 -2.84
N THR A 108 -10.13 3.08 -2.73
CA THR A 108 -10.70 3.88 -1.64
C THR A 108 -10.67 3.13 -0.31
N LEU A 109 -10.68 3.86 0.80
CA LEU A 109 -10.86 3.26 2.11
C LEU A 109 -12.23 2.57 2.22
N ASP A 110 -13.27 3.11 1.56
CA ASP A 110 -14.59 2.45 1.49
C ASP A 110 -14.53 1.07 0.81
N GLU A 111 -13.80 0.93 -0.30
CA GLU A 111 -13.60 -0.38 -0.96
C GLU A 111 -12.91 -1.38 -0.03
N LEU A 112 -11.88 -0.94 0.71
CA LEU A 112 -11.20 -1.79 1.70
C LEU A 112 -12.13 -2.20 2.83
N LEU A 113 -12.97 -1.30 3.34
CA LEU A 113 -13.89 -1.60 4.44
C LEU A 113 -15.07 -2.49 4.03
N ARG A 114 -15.47 -2.42 2.76
CA ARG A 114 -16.60 -3.20 2.20
C ARG A 114 -16.19 -4.55 1.64
N PHE A 115 -14.90 -4.79 1.45
CA PHE A 115 -14.38 -6.06 0.97
C PHE A 115 -14.73 -7.20 1.95
N ASP A 116 -15.12 -8.36 1.42
CA ASP A 116 -15.40 -9.55 2.24
C ASP A 116 -14.09 -10.19 2.68
N TRP A 117 -13.57 -9.76 3.82
CA TRP A 117 -12.30 -10.25 4.37
C TRP A 117 -12.38 -11.68 4.91
N ASP A 118 -13.57 -12.16 5.26
CA ASP A 118 -13.74 -13.50 5.84
C ASP A 118 -13.85 -14.60 4.75
N GLN A 119 -13.88 -14.21 3.48
CA GLN A 119 -13.83 -15.16 2.38
C GLN A 119 -12.49 -15.93 2.37
N PRO A 120 -12.50 -17.22 1.97
CA PRO A 120 -11.28 -18.00 1.89
C PRO A 120 -10.38 -17.49 0.77
N LEU A 121 -9.07 -17.60 0.97
CA LEU A 121 -8.10 -17.40 -0.12
C LEU A 121 -8.33 -18.51 -1.15
N ARG A 122 -8.71 -18.10 -2.36
CA ARG A 122 -8.81 -18.99 -3.51
C ARG A 122 -7.42 -19.10 -4.14
N ASP A 123 -7.12 -20.28 -4.66
CA ASP A 123 -5.95 -20.54 -5.50
C ASP A 123 -4.57 -20.36 -4.82
N LEU A 124 -4.52 -20.34 -3.48
CA LEU A 124 -3.28 -20.30 -2.72
C LEU A 124 -2.50 -21.62 -2.88
N ASP A 125 -1.53 -21.69 -3.80
CA ASP A 125 -0.63 -22.83 -3.89
C ASP A 125 0.43 -22.80 -2.77
N LEU A 126 0.00 -23.23 -1.58
CA LEU A 126 0.89 -23.49 -0.46
C LEU A 126 1.82 -24.67 -0.72
N SER A 127 1.77 -25.39 -1.85
CA SER A 127 2.70 -26.49 -2.12
C SER A 127 4.14 -25.98 -2.29
N GLU A 128 4.30 -24.75 -2.81
CA GLU A 128 5.58 -24.07 -2.96
C GLU A 128 6.24 -23.77 -1.60
N VAL A 129 7.46 -24.29 -1.42
CA VAL A 129 8.22 -24.17 -0.15
C VAL A 129 8.52 -22.71 0.18
N SER A 130 8.68 -21.87 -0.84
CA SER A 130 8.94 -20.43 -0.66
C SER A 130 7.71 -19.69 -0.11
N VAL A 131 6.52 -20.00 -0.63
CA VAL A 131 5.24 -19.46 -0.15
C VAL A 131 4.96 -19.92 1.28
N LYS A 132 5.13 -21.23 1.56
CA LYS A 132 5.00 -21.82 2.90
C LYS A 132 5.94 -21.23 3.96
N ARG A 133 7.08 -20.68 3.54
CA ARG A 133 8.04 -20.04 4.45
C ARG A 133 7.70 -18.58 4.72
N ARG A 134 7.05 -17.89 3.77
CA ARG A 134 6.64 -16.49 3.90
C ARG A 134 5.34 -16.36 4.71
N LEU A 135 4.35 -17.18 4.37
CA LEU A 135 3.07 -17.18 5.07
C LEU A 135 3.08 -18.22 6.18
N GLU A 136 2.55 -17.86 7.34
CA GLU A 136 2.26 -18.83 8.39
C GLU A 136 1.26 -19.88 7.87
N ARG A 137 1.36 -21.11 8.37
CA ARG A 137 0.50 -22.23 7.93
C ARG A 137 -1.00 -21.99 8.14
N ASP A 138 -1.35 -20.94 8.88
CA ASP A 138 -2.69 -20.59 9.33
C ASP A 138 -3.33 -19.46 8.53
N VAL A 139 -2.66 -18.89 7.51
CA VAL A 139 -3.29 -17.96 6.58
C VAL A 139 -4.32 -18.73 5.73
N ARG A 140 -5.61 -18.51 5.96
CA ARG A 140 -6.74 -19.20 5.30
C ARG A 140 -7.69 -18.25 4.58
N THR A 141 -7.78 -17.03 5.06
CA THR A 141 -8.71 -16.00 4.59
C THR A 141 -7.95 -14.74 4.19
N TYR A 142 -8.64 -13.86 3.47
CA TYR A 142 -8.12 -12.52 3.19
C TYR A 142 -7.86 -11.74 4.47
N ARG A 143 -8.65 -11.96 5.53
CA ARG A 143 -8.45 -11.35 6.85
C ARG A 143 -7.09 -11.73 7.43
N ASP A 144 -6.73 -13.01 7.39
CA ASP A 144 -5.45 -13.48 7.92
C ASP A 144 -4.29 -12.83 7.17
N LEU A 145 -4.38 -12.74 5.84
CA LEU A 145 -3.36 -12.09 5.01
C LEU A 145 -3.29 -10.57 5.26
N GLY A 146 -4.44 -9.91 5.34
CA GLY A 146 -4.53 -8.49 5.67
C GLY A 146 -4.01 -8.17 7.07
N GLN A 147 -4.10 -9.10 8.02
CA GLN A 147 -3.49 -8.97 9.35
C GLN A 147 -1.97 -9.18 9.29
N ALA A 148 -1.50 -10.19 8.56
CA ALA A 148 -0.08 -10.52 8.41
C ALA A 148 0.72 -9.40 7.73
N THR A 149 0.14 -8.76 6.72
CA THR A 149 0.73 -7.61 5.99
C THR A 149 0.60 -6.27 6.74
N GLY A 150 -0.06 -6.25 7.90
CA GLY A 150 -0.29 -5.01 8.64
C GLY A 150 -1.41 -4.11 8.09
N LEU A 151 -1.99 -4.44 6.93
CA LEU A 151 -3.06 -3.65 6.30
C LEU A 151 -4.26 -3.47 7.25
N LEU A 152 -4.77 -4.57 7.82
CA LEU A 152 -5.94 -4.53 8.71
C LEU A 152 -5.61 -4.17 10.16
N SER A 153 -4.37 -4.39 10.60
CA SER A 153 -3.98 -4.17 11.99
C SER A 153 -3.36 -2.79 12.24
N ARG A 154 -2.80 -2.15 11.21
CA ARG A 154 -2.10 -0.85 11.31
C ARG A 154 -2.69 0.19 10.34
N VAL A 155 -2.70 -0.11 9.04
CA VAL A 155 -3.00 0.89 7.98
C VAL A 155 -4.45 1.30 8.00
N VAL A 156 -5.38 0.37 7.82
CA VAL A 156 -6.82 0.65 7.75
C VAL A 156 -7.32 1.38 9.01
N PRO A 157 -7.00 0.92 10.24
CA PRO A 157 -7.37 1.67 11.46
C PRO A 157 -6.82 3.09 11.48
N TYR A 158 -5.56 3.30 11.05
CA TYR A 158 -4.99 4.63 10.95
C TYR A 158 -5.76 5.49 9.94
N LEU A 159 -6.00 5.00 8.71
CA LEU A 159 -6.71 5.75 7.67
C LEU A 159 -8.14 6.13 8.09
N GLN A 160 -8.83 5.28 8.86
CA GLN A 160 -10.14 5.60 9.44
C GLN A 160 -10.10 6.79 10.39
N THR A 161 -8.95 7.11 11.00
CA THR A 161 -8.82 8.31 11.85
C THR A 161 -8.64 9.60 11.06
N GLN A 162 -8.34 9.50 9.76
CA GLN A 162 -7.98 10.65 8.93
C GLN A 162 -9.18 11.27 8.20
N VAL A 163 -10.28 10.54 8.06
CA VAL A 163 -11.49 10.99 7.34
C VAL A 163 -12.77 10.61 8.05
N ALA A 164 -13.82 11.43 7.88
CA ALA A 164 -15.15 11.13 8.39
C ALA A 164 -15.91 10.15 7.49
N ASP A 165 -15.77 10.30 6.16
CA ASP A 165 -16.32 9.40 5.15
C ASP A 165 -15.17 8.61 4.51
N PRO A 166 -15.14 7.26 4.64
CA PRO A 166 -14.15 6.42 3.99
C PRO A 166 -14.08 6.56 2.46
N ALA A 167 -15.16 7.01 1.80
CA ALA A 167 -15.15 7.26 0.37
C ALA A 167 -14.36 8.53 0.00
N ASP A 168 -14.02 9.38 0.97
CA ASP A 168 -13.21 10.58 0.81
C ASP A 168 -11.72 10.34 1.00
N LEU A 169 -11.25 9.09 1.13
CA LEU A 169 -9.83 8.73 1.17
C LEU A 169 -9.53 7.63 0.16
N ARG A 170 -8.43 7.79 -0.59
CA ARG A 170 -7.90 6.72 -1.43
C ARG A 170 -6.39 6.61 -1.33
N LEU A 171 -5.92 5.37 -1.43
CA LEU A 171 -4.54 5.02 -1.71
C LEU A 171 -4.38 4.96 -3.24
N VAL A 172 -3.36 5.61 -3.77
CA VAL A 172 -2.92 5.56 -5.17
C VAL A 172 -1.50 5.04 -5.17
N PHE A 173 -1.18 4.09 -6.04
CA PHE A 173 0.14 3.48 -6.05
C PHE A 173 0.58 3.01 -7.43
N TRP A 174 1.89 2.96 -7.63
CA TRP A 174 2.56 2.35 -8.77
C TRP A 174 3.91 1.80 -8.36
N PHE A 175 4.59 1.11 -9.27
CA PHE A 175 5.77 0.31 -8.96
C PHE A 175 6.86 0.59 -9.97
N ASP A 176 8.12 0.69 -9.55
CA ASP A 176 9.24 0.71 -10.50
C ASP A 176 9.75 -0.71 -10.84
N ASN A 177 10.66 -0.81 -11.81
CA ASN A 177 11.14 -2.07 -12.37
C ASN A 177 12.33 -2.68 -11.62
#